data_AF-A0A8T1TE34-F1
#
_entry.id   AF-A0A8T1TE34-F1
#
_cell.length_a   1.000
_cell.length_b   1.000
_cell.length_c   1.000
_cell.angle_alpha   90.00
_cell.angle_beta   90.00
_cell.angle_gamma   90.00
#
_symmetry.space_group_name_H-M   'P 1'
#
loop_
_entity.id
_entity.type
_entity.pdbx_description
1 polymer ?
#
loop_
_entity_poly.entity_id
_entity_poly.type
_entity_poly.pdbx_seq_one_letter_code
_entity_poly.pdbx_strand_id
1 'polypeptide(L)'
;MMALRQIVQKIKASKFYAIVMDETINLSRKELVRFSLKFFSSEDWEIYEEFIGFYQTDTMDAASLFKIVGDMLLRRELPFFDCRQQCYDGPSNMSGKFTGVQVRVKDREQRAEFVHCTAHSLSLATLDALHNIQDCRDTFSMVKDLISAFRESPKCMAAFREFQSEGEPSLRPLCPARWTLRISSIKSLLHSYEATMNCLDECSYSSDEFGSKCSGFSKQLRSLSTFFTLTVLL
;
A
#
# COMPACT_ATOMS: atom_id res chain seq x y z
N MET A 1 13.31 -0.94 -21.78
CA MET A 1 11.85 -0.68 -21.66
C MET A 1 11.25 -0.82 -23.05
N MET A 2 10.36 -1.79 -23.26
CA MET A 2 9.70 -1.98 -24.56
C MET A 2 8.77 -0.80 -24.85
N ALA A 3 8.63 -0.41 -26.11
CA ALA A 3 7.67 0.62 -26.48
C ALA A 3 6.24 0.09 -26.28
N LEU A 4 5.30 0.93 -25.81
CA LEU A 4 3.90 0.54 -25.59
C LEU A 4 3.27 -0.16 -26.80
N ARG A 5 3.63 0.27 -28.02
CA ARG A 5 3.18 -0.37 -29.27
C ARG A 5 3.60 -1.84 -29.36
N GLN A 6 4.83 -2.16 -28.98
CA GLN A 6 5.35 -3.53 -28.99
C GLN A 6 4.66 -4.39 -27.93
N ILE A 7 4.41 -3.82 -26.75
CA ILE A 7 3.64 -4.49 -25.67
C ILE A 7 2.24 -4.86 -26.18
N VAL A 8 1.52 -3.91 -26.79
CA VAL A 8 0.17 -4.16 -27.33
C VAL A 8 0.20 -5.22 -28.43
N GLN A 9 1.22 -5.25 -29.29
CA GLN A 9 1.37 -6.29 -30.31
C GLN A 9 1.55 -7.68 -29.68
N LYS A 10 2.36 -7.82 -28.63
CA LYS A 10 2.52 -9.09 -27.90
C LYS A 10 1.20 -9.55 -27.26
N ILE A 11 0.46 -8.62 -26.66
CA ILE A 11 -0.86 -8.92 -26.08
C ILE A 11 -1.84 -9.41 -27.16
N LYS A 12 -1.89 -8.73 -28.32
CA LYS A 12 -2.71 -9.16 -29.45
C LYS A 12 -2.32 -10.55 -29.95
N ALA A 13 -1.02 -10.87 -30.01
CA ALA A 13 -0.53 -12.19 -30.40
C ALA A 13 -0.90 -13.30 -29.39
N SER A 14 -0.92 -12.97 -28.09
CA SER A 14 -1.40 -13.87 -27.02
C SER A 14 -2.89 -14.22 -27.15
N LYS A 15 -3.65 -13.40 -27.89
CA LYS A 15 -5.11 -13.39 -27.98
C LYS A 15 -5.76 -13.01 -26.67
N PHE A 16 -5.57 -13.80 -25.60
CA PHE A 16 -6.22 -13.60 -24.31
C PHE A 16 -5.39 -12.76 -23.34
N TYR A 17 -6.08 -12.00 -22.50
CA TYR A 17 -5.44 -11.18 -21.48
C TYR A 17 -6.29 -11.06 -20.22
N ALA A 18 -5.67 -10.60 -19.15
CA ALA A 18 -6.33 -10.19 -17.92
C ALA A 18 -6.06 -8.71 -17.62
N ILE A 19 -7.05 -8.04 -17.07
CA ILE A 19 -6.96 -6.63 -16.66
C ILE A 19 -6.51 -6.56 -15.20
N VAL A 20 -5.48 -5.77 -14.93
CA VAL A 20 -5.04 -5.44 -13.58
C VAL A 20 -5.14 -3.93 -13.42
N MET A 21 -5.93 -3.47 -12.45
CA MET A 21 -6.03 -2.05 -12.14
C MET A 21 -5.73 -1.79 -10.68
N ASP A 22 -5.15 -0.62 -10.41
CA ASP A 22 -4.89 -0.12 -9.08
C ASP A 22 -5.17 1.39 -9.03
N GLU A 23 -5.72 1.86 -7.91
CA GLU A 23 -6.05 3.26 -7.69
C GLU A 23 -4.87 3.97 -7.01
N THR A 24 -4.53 5.15 -7.50
CA THR A 24 -3.45 5.95 -6.92
C THR A 24 -3.72 7.45 -7.03
N ILE A 25 -2.87 8.24 -6.41
CA ILE A 25 -2.99 9.70 -6.37
C ILE A 25 -1.67 10.29 -6.83
N ASN A 26 -1.72 11.28 -7.72
CA ASN A 26 -0.52 11.97 -8.19
C ASN A 26 -0.05 13.08 -7.24
N LEU A 27 1.09 13.71 -7.56
CA LEU A 27 1.66 14.80 -6.75
C LEU A 27 0.72 16.01 -6.59
N SER A 28 -0.18 16.23 -7.55
CA SER A 28 -1.19 17.28 -7.51
C SER A 28 -2.50 16.85 -6.83
N ARG A 29 -2.50 15.73 -6.11
CA ARG A 29 -3.65 15.14 -5.42
C ARG A 29 -4.83 14.76 -6.32
N LYS A 30 -4.57 14.48 -7.59
CA LYS A 30 -5.58 13.96 -8.52
C LYS A 30 -5.56 12.45 -8.55
N GLU A 31 -6.76 11.90 -8.61
CA GLU A 31 -7.07 10.49 -8.72
C GLU A 31 -6.60 9.94 -10.08
N LEU A 32 -5.83 8.86 -10.04
CA LEU A 32 -5.31 8.14 -11.19
C LEU A 32 -5.61 6.65 -11.06
N VAL A 33 -5.84 6.02 -12.20
CA VAL A 33 -5.96 4.57 -12.32
C VAL A 33 -4.76 4.03 -13.08
N ARG A 34 -3.98 3.18 -12.42
CA ARG A 34 -2.87 2.43 -13.04
C ARG A 34 -3.44 1.23 -13.76
N PHE A 35 -3.10 1.07 -15.04
CA PHE A 35 -3.46 -0.11 -15.82
C PHE A 35 -2.25 -0.97 -16.14
N SER A 36 -2.43 -2.27 -15.95
CA SER A 36 -1.57 -3.31 -16.50
C SER A 36 -2.41 -4.41 -17.16
N LEU A 37 -1.79 -5.11 -18.10
CA LEU A 37 -2.40 -6.28 -18.72
C LEU A 37 -1.49 -7.48 -18.48
N LYS A 38 -2.11 -8.59 -18.03
CA LYS A 38 -1.44 -9.89 -17.97
C LYS A 38 -1.78 -10.72 -19.19
N PHE A 39 -0.79 -11.38 -19.78
CA PHE A 39 -0.99 -12.23 -20.95
C PHE A 39 0.05 -13.35 -20.98
N PHE A 40 -0.26 -14.41 -21.71
CA PHE A 40 0.61 -15.58 -21.85
C PHE A 40 1.41 -15.48 -23.16
N SER A 41 2.72 -15.65 -23.08
CA SER A 41 3.59 -15.68 -24.25
C SER A 41 3.87 -17.12 -24.65
N SER A 42 3.49 -17.49 -25.87
CA SER A 42 3.76 -18.83 -26.42
C SER A 42 5.20 -18.99 -26.92
N GLU A 43 5.98 -17.91 -26.99
CA GLU A 43 7.37 -17.95 -27.45
C GLU A 43 8.30 -18.58 -26.39
N ASP A 44 8.07 -18.24 -25.12
CA ASP A 44 8.88 -18.62 -23.97
C ASP A 44 8.07 -19.34 -22.88
N TRP A 45 6.77 -19.53 -23.09
CA TRP A 45 5.85 -20.21 -22.18
C TRP A 45 5.68 -19.53 -20.82
N GLU A 46 5.83 -18.20 -20.78
CA GLU A 46 5.77 -17.40 -19.57
C GLU A 46 4.54 -16.47 -19.54
N ILE A 47 4.12 -16.11 -18.32
CA ILE A 47 3.08 -15.10 -18.10
C ILE A 47 3.75 -13.75 -17.80
N TYR A 48 3.35 -12.74 -18.56
CA TYR A 48 3.84 -11.37 -18.39
C TYR A 48 2.77 -10.48 -17.79
N GLU A 49 3.16 -9.55 -16.91
CA GLU A 49 2.35 -8.38 -16.52
C GLU A 49 3.03 -7.12 -17.06
N GLU A 50 2.40 -6.45 -18.02
CA GLU A 50 2.96 -5.25 -18.64
C GLU A 50 2.16 -4.00 -18.26
N PHE A 51 2.89 -2.96 -17.86
CA PHE A 51 2.30 -1.66 -17.56
C PHE A 51 1.85 -0.95 -18.83
N ILE A 52 0.61 -0.46 -18.82
CA ILE A 52 -0.04 0.12 -19.98
C ILE A 52 -0.13 1.65 -19.90
N GLY A 53 -0.32 2.19 -18.69
CA GLY A 53 -0.42 3.62 -18.49
C GLY A 53 -1.21 4.02 -17.25
N PHE A 54 -1.20 5.34 -16.99
CA PHE A 54 -2.07 5.97 -16.01
C PHE A 54 -3.21 6.70 -16.71
N TYR A 55 -4.38 6.64 -16.08
CA TYR A 55 -5.60 7.27 -16.57
C TYR A 55 -6.15 8.16 -15.46
N GLN A 56 -6.30 9.44 -15.77
CA GLN A 56 -6.91 10.37 -14.83
C GLN A 56 -8.43 10.26 -14.94
N THR A 57 -9.09 10.33 -13.79
CA THR A 57 -10.53 10.48 -13.68
C THR A 57 -10.86 11.56 -12.67
N ASP A 58 -11.98 12.24 -12.87
CA ASP A 58 -12.49 13.22 -11.90
C ASP A 58 -13.35 12.55 -10.83
N THR A 59 -13.81 11.32 -11.08
CA THR A 59 -14.58 10.50 -10.13
C THR A 59 -14.13 9.03 -10.14
N MET A 60 -14.06 8.43 -8.95
CA MET A 60 -13.72 7.01 -8.73
C MET A 60 -14.96 6.13 -8.53
N ASP A 61 -16.11 6.53 -9.07
CA ASP A 61 -17.29 5.66 -9.07
C ASP A 61 -17.13 4.52 -10.08
N ALA A 62 -17.81 3.40 -9.83
CA ALA A 62 -17.67 2.20 -10.64
C ALA A 62 -18.03 2.39 -12.13
N ALA A 63 -18.94 3.30 -12.47
CA ALA A 63 -19.32 3.54 -13.86
C ALA A 63 -18.23 4.29 -14.61
N SER A 64 -17.66 5.32 -13.98
CA SER A 64 -16.55 6.10 -14.52
C SER A 64 -15.30 5.22 -14.69
N LEU A 65 -14.99 4.38 -13.70
CA LEU A 65 -13.87 3.43 -13.78
C LEU A 65 -14.07 2.41 -14.91
N PHE A 66 -15.28 1.85 -15.06
CA PHE A 66 -15.58 0.94 -16.17
C PHE A 66 -15.48 1.61 -17.55
N LYS A 67 -15.88 2.89 -17.66
CA LYS A 67 -15.70 3.66 -18.90
C LYS A 67 -14.21 3.77 -19.26
N ILE A 68 -13.34 4.01 -18.28
CA ILE A 68 -11.89 4.06 -18.50
C ILE A 68 -11.37 2.71 -19.02
N VAL A 69 -11.87 1.58 -18.51
CA VAL A 69 -11.55 0.25 -19.03
C VAL A 69 -11.90 0.15 -20.51
N GLY A 70 -13.13 0.52 -20.87
CA GLY A 70 -13.60 0.50 -22.26
C GLY A 70 -12.75 1.38 -23.18
N ASP A 71 -12.47 2.62 -22.76
CA ASP A 71 -11.64 3.58 -23.50
C ASP A 71 -10.20 3.08 -23.68
N MET A 72 -9.60 2.50 -22.63
CA MET A 72 -8.24 1.95 -22.66
C MET A 72 -8.11 0.85 -23.70
N LEU A 73 -9.06 -0.09 -23.70
CA LEU A 73 -9.10 -1.23 -24.61
C LEU A 73 -9.39 -0.78 -26.05
N LEU A 74 -10.36 0.12 -26.23
CA LEU A 74 -10.75 0.64 -27.55
C LEU A 74 -9.57 1.34 -28.24
N ARG A 75 -8.85 2.22 -27.53
CA ARG A 75 -7.68 2.94 -28.06
C ARG A 75 -6.53 2.03 -28.46
N ARG A 76 -6.52 0.78 -28.00
CA ARG A 76 -5.49 -0.23 -28.31
C ARG A 76 -6.00 -1.32 -29.23
N GLU A 77 -7.27 -1.22 -29.66
CA GLU A 77 -7.97 -2.24 -30.43
C GLU A 77 -7.83 -3.63 -29.77
N LEU A 78 -7.96 -3.68 -28.45
CA LEU A 78 -7.99 -4.93 -27.69
C LEU A 78 -9.46 -5.32 -27.50
N PRO A 79 -9.92 -6.45 -28.09
CA PRO A 79 -11.31 -6.86 -27.96
C PRO A 79 -11.63 -7.20 -26.50
N PHE A 80 -12.71 -6.63 -25.97
CA PHE A 80 -13.19 -6.99 -24.63
C PHE A 80 -13.51 -8.49 -24.53
N PHE A 81 -13.94 -9.10 -25.65
CA PHE A 81 -14.21 -10.53 -25.79
C PHE A 81 -13.03 -11.44 -25.44
N ASP A 82 -11.80 -10.93 -25.55
CA ASP A 82 -10.59 -11.69 -25.27
C ASP A 82 -10.12 -11.55 -23.81
N CYS A 83 -10.81 -10.72 -23.01
CA CYS A 83 -10.57 -10.64 -21.58
C CYS A 83 -11.00 -11.95 -20.89
N ARG A 84 -10.11 -12.53 -20.08
CA ARG A 84 -10.36 -13.79 -19.33
C ARG A 84 -10.28 -13.62 -17.83
N GLN A 85 -9.74 -12.51 -17.35
CA GLN A 85 -9.67 -12.23 -15.92
C GLN A 85 -9.58 -10.73 -15.67
N GLN A 86 -9.99 -10.34 -14.47
CA GLN A 86 -9.89 -9.00 -13.96
C GLN A 86 -9.42 -9.06 -12.50
N CYS A 87 -8.51 -8.16 -12.11
CA CYS A 87 -7.88 -8.17 -10.80
C CYS A 87 -7.74 -6.76 -10.24
N TYR A 88 -8.40 -6.52 -9.10
CA TYR A 88 -8.50 -5.23 -8.41
C TYR A 88 -8.39 -5.40 -6.89
N ASP A 89 -8.19 -4.31 -6.16
CA ASP A 89 -8.22 -4.27 -4.69
C ASP A 89 -9.65 -4.19 -4.13
N GLY A 90 -9.77 -4.12 -2.80
CA GLY A 90 -11.04 -4.29 -2.08
C GLY A 90 -12.10 -3.17 -2.09
N PRO A 91 -11.86 -1.92 -2.55
CA PRO A 91 -12.88 -0.87 -2.56
C PRO A 91 -14.17 -1.29 -3.25
N SER A 92 -15.30 -0.85 -2.70
CA SER A 92 -16.65 -1.23 -3.18
C SER A 92 -16.91 -0.81 -4.63
N ASN A 93 -16.31 0.29 -5.10
CA ASN A 93 -16.41 0.72 -6.48
C ASN A 93 -15.70 -0.23 -7.45
N MET A 94 -14.66 -0.93 -7.01
CA MET A 94 -13.91 -1.90 -7.82
C MET A 94 -14.49 -3.31 -7.65
N SER A 95 -14.48 -3.80 -6.41
CA SER A 95 -14.78 -5.18 -6.04
C SER A 95 -16.20 -5.39 -5.51
N GLY A 96 -17.07 -4.38 -5.56
CA GLY A 96 -18.45 -4.49 -5.12
C GLY A 96 -19.25 -5.51 -5.94
N LYS A 97 -19.98 -6.40 -5.26
CA LYS A 97 -20.72 -7.53 -5.85
C LYS A 97 -21.99 -7.16 -6.63
N PHE A 98 -22.44 -5.90 -6.54
CA PHE A 98 -23.68 -5.44 -7.17
C PHE A 98 -23.47 -4.34 -8.20
N THR A 99 -22.59 -3.39 -7.92
CA THR A 99 -22.42 -2.17 -8.73
C THR A 99 -20.98 -1.89 -9.13
N GLY A 100 -20.03 -2.66 -8.61
CA GLY A 100 -18.60 -2.44 -8.81
C GLY A 100 -18.14 -2.72 -10.24
N VAL A 101 -16.91 -2.29 -10.56
CA VAL A 101 -16.26 -2.58 -11.85
C VAL A 101 -16.28 -4.08 -12.12
N GLN A 102 -16.08 -4.92 -11.09
CA GLN A 102 -16.06 -6.38 -11.27
C GLN A 102 -17.32 -6.93 -11.93
N VAL A 103 -18.49 -6.42 -11.55
CA VAL A 103 -19.79 -6.83 -12.10
C VAL A 103 -19.92 -6.30 -13.51
N ARG A 104 -19.59 -5.03 -13.73
CA ARG A 104 -19.72 -4.38 -15.05
C ARG A 104 -18.85 -5.04 -16.12
N VAL A 105 -17.64 -5.46 -15.77
CA VAL A 105 -16.76 -6.22 -16.66
C VAL A 105 -17.34 -7.61 -16.91
N LYS A 106 -17.88 -8.28 -15.89
CA LYS A 106 -18.49 -9.61 -16.03
C LYS A 106 -19.78 -9.59 -16.85
N ASP A 107 -20.57 -8.52 -16.78
CA ASP A 107 -21.74 -8.28 -17.62
C ASP A 107 -21.35 -8.14 -19.10
N ARG A 108 -20.18 -7.54 -19.37
CA ARG A 108 -19.67 -7.36 -20.73
C ARG A 108 -18.99 -8.61 -21.29
N GLU A 109 -18.29 -9.35 -20.45
CA GLU A 109 -17.61 -10.60 -20.79
C GLU A 109 -17.68 -11.55 -19.59
N GLN A 110 -18.61 -12.51 -19.64
CA GLN A 110 -18.90 -13.41 -18.53
C GLN A 110 -17.70 -14.30 -18.15
N ARG A 111 -16.77 -14.54 -19.08
CA ARG A 111 -15.55 -15.33 -18.85
C ARG A 111 -14.43 -14.52 -18.20
N ALA A 112 -14.59 -13.20 -18.03
CA ALA A 112 -13.61 -12.36 -17.35
C ALA A 112 -13.74 -12.51 -15.83
N GLU A 113 -13.16 -13.57 -15.28
CA GLU A 113 -13.32 -13.90 -13.87
C GLU A 113 -12.62 -12.90 -12.95
N PHE A 114 -13.31 -12.53 -11.87
CA PHE A 114 -12.78 -11.60 -10.89
C PHE A 114 -11.89 -12.30 -9.87
N VAL A 115 -10.69 -11.74 -9.68
CA VAL A 115 -9.74 -12.14 -8.64
C VAL A 115 -9.45 -10.94 -7.77
N HIS A 116 -9.70 -11.08 -6.47
CA HIS A 116 -9.31 -10.06 -5.51
C HIS A 116 -7.79 -10.04 -5.37
N CYS A 117 -7.20 -8.84 -5.37
CA CYS A 117 -5.75 -8.67 -5.28
C CYS A 117 -5.17 -9.49 -4.12
N THR A 118 -4.31 -10.46 -4.46
CA THR A 118 -3.71 -11.37 -3.46
C THR A 118 -2.85 -10.61 -2.46
N ALA A 119 -2.12 -9.58 -2.90
CA ALA A 119 -1.30 -8.76 -2.00
C ALA A 119 -2.17 -7.99 -0.99
N HIS A 120 -3.30 -7.45 -1.44
CA HIS A 120 -4.25 -6.77 -0.56
C HIS A 120 -4.93 -7.77 0.39
N SER A 121 -5.40 -8.90 -0.13
CA SER A 121 -6.03 -9.98 0.65
C SER A 121 -5.10 -10.51 1.74
N LEU A 122 -3.84 -10.77 1.41
CA LEU A 122 -2.82 -11.19 2.36
C LEU A 122 -2.57 -10.11 3.41
N SER A 123 -2.42 -8.84 2.99
CA SER A 123 -2.26 -7.72 3.92
C SER A 123 -3.42 -7.62 4.92
N LEU A 124 -4.66 -7.80 4.47
CA LEU A 124 -5.84 -7.81 5.32
C LEU A 124 -5.85 -9.02 6.28
N ALA A 125 -5.57 -10.23 5.79
CA ALA A 125 -5.51 -11.42 6.64
C ALA A 125 -4.43 -11.29 7.72
N THR A 126 -3.25 -10.75 7.38
CA THR A 126 -2.20 -10.46 8.36
C THR A 126 -2.63 -9.40 9.37
N LEU A 127 -3.30 -8.32 8.93
CA LEU A 127 -3.80 -7.29 9.84
C LEU A 127 -4.83 -7.86 10.82
N ASP A 128 -5.76 -8.67 10.33
CA ASP A 128 -6.80 -9.29 11.15
C ASP A 128 -6.18 -10.24 12.19
N ALA A 129 -5.21 -11.07 11.79
CA ALA A 129 -4.47 -11.92 12.72
C ALA A 129 -3.74 -11.12 13.82
N LEU A 130 -3.03 -10.06 13.42
CA LEU A 130 -2.29 -9.20 14.37
C LEU A 130 -3.23 -8.41 15.27
N HIS A 131 -4.39 -7.97 14.77
CA HIS A 131 -5.41 -7.33 15.57
C HIS A 131 -6.03 -8.25 16.61
N ASN A 132 -5.92 -9.57 16.49
CA ASN A 132 -6.42 -10.47 17.52
C ASN A 132 -5.40 -10.70 18.65
N ILE A 133 -4.13 -10.30 18.47
CA ILE A 133 -3.08 -10.41 19.48
C ILE A 133 -2.91 -9.08 20.21
N GLN A 134 -3.13 -9.06 21.53
CA GLN A 134 -3.09 -7.83 22.32
C GLN A 134 -1.74 -7.10 22.25
N ASP A 135 -0.63 -7.81 22.46
CA ASP A 135 0.70 -7.19 22.42
C ASP A 135 0.99 -6.56 21.04
N CYS A 136 0.54 -7.20 19.96
CA CYS A 136 0.66 -6.66 18.61
C CYS A 136 -0.17 -5.38 18.45
N ARG A 137 -1.45 -5.39 18.83
CA ARG A 137 -2.31 -4.19 18.79
C ARG A 137 -1.70 -3.02 19.56
N ASP A 138 -1.30 -3.28 20.80
CA ASP A 138 -0.80 -2.26 21.72
C ASP A 138 0.53 -1.69 21.20
N THR A 139 1.41 -2.57 20.69
CA THR A 139 2.67 -2.16 20.04
C THR A 139 2.42 -1.33 18.79
N PHE A 140 1.48 -1.72 17.90
CA PHE A 140 1.17 -0.94 16.70
C PHE A 140 0.59 0.44 17.03
N SER A 141 -0.28 0.53 18.04
CA SER A 141 -0.82 1.81 18.49
C SER A 141 0.30 2.70 19.04
N MET A 142 1.14 2.15 19.92
CA MET A 142 2.26 2.87 20.50
C MET A 142 3.23 3.38 19.42
N VAL A 143 3.64 2.54 18.46
CA VAL A 143 4.54 2.94 17.37
C VAL A 143 3.93 4.06 16.55
N LYS A 144 2.63 3.97 16.23
CA LYS A 144 1.93 5.00 15.47
C LYS A 144 1.94 6.33 16.23
N ASP A 145 1.54 6.31 17.50
CA ASP A 145 1.41 7.51 18.33
C ASP A 145 2.77 8.15 18.63
N LEU A 146 3.80 7.33 18.88
CA LEU A 146 5.18 7.77 19.05
C LEU A 146 5.70 8.49 17.81
N ILE A 147 5.58 7.86 16.63
CA ILE A 147 6.08 8.43 15.38
C ILE A 147 5.30 9.70 15.01
N SER A 148 3.99 9.73 15.24
CA SER A 148 3.19 10.95 15.07
C SER A 148 3.67 12.07 16.00
N ALA A 149 3.87 11.78 17.30
CA ALA A 149 4.32 12.77 18.28
C ALA A 149 5.68 13.38 17.91
N PHE A 150 6.62 12.56 17.42
CA PHE A 150 7.90 13.04 16.92
C PHE A 150 7.68 13.95 15.72
N ARG A 151 6.97 13.48 14.68
CA ARG A 151 6.81 14.22 13.42
C ARG A 151 6.00 15.52 13.54
N GLU A 152 5.04 15.57 14.46
CA GLU A 152 4.22 16.76 14.72
C GLU A 152 4.97 17.82 15.53
N SER A 153 6.10 17.47 16.16
CA SER A 153 6.93 18.38 16.94
C SER A 153 8.28 18.63 16.22
N PRO A 154 8.43 19.77 15.49
CA PRO A 154 9.71 20.12 14.87
C PRO A 154 10.88 20.16 15.86
N LYS A 155 10.60 20.58 17.10
CA LYS A 155 11.58 20.60 18.20
C LYS A 155 12.03 19.19 18.57
N CYS A 156 11.09 18.25 18.73
CA CYS A 156 11.42 16.86 19.03
C CYS A 156 12.16 16.20 17.86
N MET A 157 11.75 16.43 16.61
CA MET A 157 12.51 15.95 15.45
C MET A 157 13.93 16.51 15.39
N ALA A 158 14.14 17.76 15.79
CA ALA A 158 15.47 18.36 15.83
C ALA A 158 16.33 17.68 16.91
N ALA A 159 15.83 17.56 18.14
CA ALA A 159 16.50 16.86 19.23
C ALA A 159 16.80 15.39 18.87
N PHE A 160 15.84 14.69 18.28
CA PHE A 160 16.01 13.31 17.82
C PHE A 160 17.20 13.17 16.86
N ARG A 161 17.37 14.11 15.91
CA ARG A 161 18.48 14.09 14.96
C ARG A 161 19.85 14.28 15.62
N GLU A 162 19.93 14.94 16.77
CA GLU A 162 21.18 15.08 17.53
C GLU A 162 21.65 13.73 18.10
N PHE A 163 20.73 12.80 18.35
CA PHE A 163 21.04 11.44 18.79
C PHE A 163 21.22 10.45 17.64
N GLN A 164 20.90 10.82 16.40
CA GLN A 164 21.08 9.94 15.25
C GLN A 164 22.52 9.99 14.74
N SER A 165 23.05 8.83 14.34
CA SER A 165 24.30 8.75 13.61
C SER A 165 24.14 9.28 12.18
N GLU A 166 25.24 9.74 11.58
CA GLU A 166 25.23 10.19 10.19
C GLU A 166 24.79 9.04 9.26
N GLY A 167 23.76 9.30 8.42
CA GLY A 167 23.19 8.31 7.49
C GLY A 167 22.11 7.40 8.07
N GLU A 168 21.75 7.56 9.35
CA GLU A 168 20.70 6.77 10.00
C GLU A 168 19.30 7.15 9.46
N PRO A 169 18.41 6.16 9.19
CA PRO A 169 17.10 6.46 8.62
C PRO A 169 16.21 7.22 9.60
N SER A 170 15.50 8.25 9.13
CA SER A 170 14.48 8.92 9.93
C SER A 170 13.25 8.03 10.17
N LEU A 171 12.50 8.30 11.24
CA LEU A 171 11.27 7.59 11.58
C LEU A 171 10.22 7.71 10.47
N ARG A 172 9.85 6.55 9.92
CA ARG A 172 8.88 6.45 8.82
C ARG A 172 7.45 6.36 9.36
N PRO A 173 6.49 7.11 8.78
CA PRO A 173 5.12 7.13 9.27
C PRO A 173 4.47 5.77 9.09
N LEU A 174 3.83 5.27 10.15
CA LEU A 174 3.11 4.01 10.11
C LEU A 174 1.78 4.20 9.40
N CYS A 175 1.60 3.52 8.26
CA CYS A 175 0.34 3.50 7.53
C CYS A 175 -0.37 2.16 7.76
N PRO A 176 -1.52 2.12 8.47
CA PRO A 176 -2.22 0.87 8.77
C PRO A 176 -2.62 0.08 7.50
N ALA A 177 -3.09 0.79 6.48
CA ALA A 177 -3.60 0.19 5.24
C ALA A 177 -2.52 -0.33 4.28
N ARG A 178 -1.24 0.06 4.45
CA ARG A 178 -0.15 -0.27 3.51
C ARG A 178 0.94 -1.07 4.21
N TRP A 179 0.94 -2.39 4.01
CA TRP A 179 1.85 -3.32 4.67
C TRP A 179 3.35 -3.00 4.51
N THR A 180 3.77 -2.54 3.33
CA THR A 180 5.17 -2.12 3.09
C THR A 180 5.60 -0.96 3.98
N LEU A 181 4.68 -0.06 4.34
CA LEU A 181 4.94 1.04 5.24
C LEU A 181 4.98 0.60 6.70
N ARG A 182 4.18 -0.38 7.11
CA ARG A 182 4.25 -0.95 8.48
C ARG A 182 5.63 -1.53 8.78
N ILE A 183 6.12 -2.42 7.91
CA ILE A 183 7.46 -3.02 8.06
C ILE A 183 8.54 -1.94 8.01
N SER A 184 8.42 -0.98 7.08
CA SER A 184 9.39 0.13 6.98
C SER A 184 9.43 0.99 8.25
N SER A 185 8.29 1.23 8.88
CA SER A 185 8.18 1.99 10.14
C SER A 185 8.83 1.25 11.30
N ILE A 186 8.48 -0.03 11.50
CA ILE A 186 9.06 -0.85 12.56
C ILE A 186 10.57 -0.96 12.36
N LYS A 187 11.04 -1.21 11.13
CA LYS A 187 12.47 -1.21 10.80
C LYS A 187 13.12 0.13 11.12
N SER A 188 12.53 1.26 10.74
CA SER A 188 13.12 2.58 11.05
C SER A 188 13.23 2.82 12.55
N LEU A 189 12.21 2.43 13.33
CA LEU A 189 12.23 2.57 14.78
C LEU A 189 13.29 1.66 15.41
N LEU A 190 13.42 0.40 14.95
CA LEU A 190 14.42 -0.53 15.48
C LEU A 190 15.85 -0.13 15.13
N HIS A 191 16.09 0.41 13.92
CA HIS A 191 17.41 0.96 13.58
C HIS A 191 17.75 2.18 14.45
N SER A 192 16.76 3.03 14.75
CA SER A 192 16.93 4.20 15.59
C SER A 192 16.47 4.03 17.03
N TYR A 193 16.52 2.80 17.54
CA TYR A 193 15.90 2.48 18.82
C TYR A 193 16.61 3.21 19.97
N GLU A 194 17.94 3.19 19.99
CA GLU A 194 18.75 3.89 21.00
C GLU A 194 18.58 5.41 20.91
N ALA A 195 18.66 5.98 19.71
CA ALA A 195 18.43 7.41 19.49
C ALA A 195 17.02 7.85 19.93
N THR A 196 16.01 7.01 19.66
CA THR A 196 14.63 7.25 20.08
C THR A 196 14.50 7.23 21.60
N MET A 197 15.11 6.24 22.25
CA MET A 197 15.13 6.13 23.72
C MET A 197 15.80 7.34 24.38
N ASN A 198 16.97 7.75 23.90
CA ASN A 198 17.71 8.89 24.44
C ASN A 198 16.90 10.20 24.28
N CYS A 199 16.32 10.41 23.11
CA CYS A 199 15.46 11.57 22.84
C CYS A 199 14.22 11.59 23.73
N LEU A 200 13.57 10.44 23.94
CA LEU A 200 12.40 10.32 24.81
C LEU A 200 12.75 10.63 26.27
N ASP A 201 13.89 10.12 26.75
CA ASP A 201 14.35 10.37 28.11
C ASP A 201 14.68 11.85 28.32
N GLU A 202 15.33 12.52 27.35
CA GLU A 202 15.56 13.97 27.41
C GLU A 202 14.25 14.77 27.40
N CYS A 203 13.33 14.43 26.48
CA CYS A 203 12.04 15.12 26.40
C CYS A 203 11.18 14.91 27.65
N SER A 204 11.37 13.80 28.37
CA SER A 204 10.59 13.45 29.56
C SER A 204 10.82 14.39 30.76
N TYR A 205 11.93 15.14 30.78
CA TYR A 205 12.19 16.15 31.82
C TYR A 205 11.28 17.38 31.72
N SER A 206 10.62 17.59 30.57
CA SER A 206 9.65 18.65 30.40
C SER A 206 8.41 18.41 31.27
N SER A 207 7.93 19.45 31.96
CA SER A 207 6.74 19.37 32.83
C SER A 207 5.41 19.53 32.07
N ASP A 208 5.45 19.61 30.75
CA ASP A 208 4.27 19.75 29.90
C ASP A 208 3.65 18.39 29.53
N GLU A 209 2.51 18.44 28.83
CA GLU A 209 1.81 17.23 28.35
C GLU A 209 2.71 16.38 27.45
N PHE A 210 3.59 17.02 26.68
CA PHE A 210 4.52 16.35 25.79
C PHE A 210 5.57 15.53 26.57
N GLY A 211 6.18 16.10 27.61
CA GLY A 211 7.11 15.36 28.48
C GLY A 211 6.46 14.15 29.15
N SER A 212 5.20 14.29 29.57
CA SER A 212 4.41 13.16 30.10
C SER A 212 4.21 12.04 29.06
N LYS A 213 3.90 12.40 27.80
CA LYS A 213 3.80 11.43 26.69
C LYS A 213 5.14 10.73 26.43
N CYS A 214 6.24 11.48 26.40
CA CYS A 214 7.58 10.93 26.22
C CYS A 214 7.97 9.93 27.33
N SER A 215 7.64 10.25 28.59
CA SER A 215 7.83 9.32 29.70
C SER A 215 7.03 8.02 29.52
N GLY A 216 5.79 8.14 29.05
CA GLY A 216 4.94 6.98 28.73
C GLY A 216 5.54 6.11 27.64
N PHE A 217 5.96 6.70 26.51
CA PHE A 217 6.57 5.97 25.41
C PHE A 217 7.90 5.31 25.81
N SER A 218 8.76 6.00 26.58
CA SER A 218 10.02 5.43 27.09
C SER A 218 9.77 4.16 27.92
N LYS A 219 8.78 4.19 28.82
CA LYS A 219 8.38 3.02 29.62
C LYS A 219 7.86 1.87 28.76
N GLN A 220 7.02 2.18 27.76
CA GLN A 220 6.49 1.17 26.85
C GLN A 220 7.60 0.52 26.01
N LEU A 221 8.49 1.32 25.41
CA LEU A 221 9.60 0.80 24.61
C LEU A 221 10.53 -0.09 25.45
N ARG A 222 10.86 0.31 26.68
CA ARG A 222 11.68 -0.50 27.61
C ARG A 222 11.03 -1.81 28.05
N SER A 223 9.73 -1.99 27.82
CA SER A 223 9.05 -3.23 28.21
C SER A 223 9.49 -4.39 27.31
N LEU A 224 9.75 -5.55 27.93
CA LEU A 224 10.14 -6.76 27.20
C LEU A 224 9.08 -7.17 26.17
N SER A 225 7.79 -7.06 26.51
CA SER A 225 6.69 -7.39 25.58
C SER A 225 6.75 -6.53 24.31
N THR A 226 6.91 -5.22 24.47
CA THR A 226 6.99 -4.30 23.31
C THR A 226 8.22 -4.59 22.47
N PHE A 227 9.40 -4.69 23.10
CA PHE A 227 10.64 -4.95 22.37
C PHE A 227 10.59 -6.28 21.61
N PHE A 228 10.16 -7.35 22.30
CA PHE A 228 9.98 -8.67 21.70
C PHE A 228 9.01 -8.64 20.52
N THR A 229 7.86 -7.97 20.68
CA THR A 229 6.86 -7.82 19.63
C THR A 229 7.42 -7.06 18.43
N LEU A 230 8.15 -5.97 18.63
CA LEU A 230 8.81 -5.23 17.55
C LEU A 230 9.79 -6.11 16.76
N THR A 231 10.56 -6.96 17.45
CA THR A 231 11.52 -7.86 16.81
C THR A 231 10.84 -9.00 16.04
N VAL A 232 9.76 -9.58 16.58
CA VAL A 232 9.02 -10.69 15.93
C VAL A 232 8.21 -10.21 14.71
N LEU A 233 7.82 -8.94 14.67
CA LEU A 233 7.07 -8.36 13.54
C LEU A 233 7.92 -8.05 12.29
N LEU A 234 9.24 -8.28 12.33
CA LEU A 234 10.17 -8.09 11.20
C LEU A 234 10.42 -9.36 10.40
#